data_AF-A0A2S9FUR3-F1
#
_entry.id   AF-A0A2S9FUR3-F1
#
_cell.length_a   1.000
_cell.length_b   1.000
_cell.length_c   1.000
_cell.angle_alpha   90.00
_cell.angle_beta   90.00
_cell.angle_gamma   90.00
#
_symmetry.space_group_name_H-M   'P 1'
#
loop_
_entity.id
_entity.type
_entity.pdbx_description
1 polymer ?
#
loop_
_entity_poly.entity_id
_entity_poly.type
_entity_poly.pdbx_seq_one_letter_code
_entity_poly.pdbx_strand_id
1 'polypeptide(L)' 'LGDVDLTLDQIENREALRPLLSALPERERTVLVLRFFESMTQTQIAERVGISQMHVSRLLAKSLTRLRDQLE' A
#
# COMPACT_ATOMS: atom_id res chain seq x y z
N LEU A 1 9.90 -15.31 5.11
CA LEU A 1 8.85 -15.65 4.12
C LEU A 1 7.86 -14.50 4.10
N GLY A 2 7.77 -13.76 2.98
CA GLY A 2 6.82 -12.65 2.84
C GLY A 2 7.40 -11.39 2.21
N ASP A 3 8.44 -11.48 1.38
CA ASP A 3 8.78 -10.40 0.46
C ASP A 3 8.09 -10.69 -0.88
N VAL A 4 6.76 -10.62 -0.87
CA VAL A 4 6.03 -10.44 -2.12
C VAL A 4 6.18 -8.96 -2.38
N ASP A 5 7.22 -8.61 -3.14
CA ASP A 5 7.51 -7.23 -3.49
C ASP A 5 6.41 -6.74 -4.44
N LEU A 6 5.28 -6.40 -3.84
CA LEU A 6 4.14 -5.82 -4.53
C LEU A 6 4.56 -4.41 -4.89
N THR A 7 4.96 -4.16 -6.14
CA THR A 7 5.38 -2.83 -6.56
C THR A 7 4.17 -2.03 -7.08
N LEU A 8 4.06 -0.76 -6.66
CA LEU A 8 3.17 0.20 -7.32
C LEU A 8 3.55 0.42 -8.79
N ASP A 9 4.76 0.06 -9.19
CA ASP A 9 5.21 0.14 -10.59
C ASP A 9 4.44 -0.81 -11.54
N GLN A 10 3.73 -1.82 -11.00
CA GLN A 10 2.74 -2.58 -11.78
C GLN A 10 1.52 -1.73 -12.18
N ILE A 11 1.34 -0.58 -11.56
CA ILE A 11 0.28 0.37 -11.87
C ILE A 11 0.90 1.44 -12.76
N GLU A 12 0.75 1.28 -14.07
CA GLU A 12 1.45 2.02 -15.13
C GLU A 12 1.20 3.54 -15.14
N ASN A 13 0.31 4.08 -14.28
CA ASN A 13 -0.05 5.49 -14.30
C ASN A 13 -0.18 6.12 -12.90
N ARG A 14 0.88 6.83 -12.47
CA ARG A 14 0.93 7.57 -11.18
C ARG A 14 -0.10 8.70 -11.07
N GLU A 15 -0.47 9.34 -12.17
CA GLU A 15 -1.51 10.39 -12.15
C GLU A 15 -2.90 9.78 -11.99
N ALA A 16 -3.16 8.63 -12.62
CA ALA A 16 -4.40 7.88 -12.42
C ALA A 16 -4.55 7.35 -10.98
N LEU A 17 -3.44 7.10 -10.29
CA LEU A 17 -3.45 6.63 -8.89
C LEU A 17 -3.88 7.68 -7.88
N ARG A 18 -3.63 8.97 -8.12
CA ARG A 18 -3.96 10.04 -7.16
C ARG A 18 -5.41 10.03 -6.70
N PRO A 19 -6.42 10.03 -7.58
CA PRO A 19 -7.83 9.96 -7.17
C PRO A 19 -8.16 8.64 -6.47
N LEU A 20 -7.60 7.52 -6.93
CA LEU A 20 -7.85 6.20 -6.33
C LEU A 20 -7.30 6.09 -4.91
N LEU A 21 -6.07 6.58 -4.69
CA LEU A 21 -5.46 6.69 -3.36
C LEU A 21 -6.26 7.60 -2.43
N SER A 22 -6.86 8.67 -2.96
CA SER A 22 -7.69 9.58 -2.17
C SER A 22 -9.01 8.94 -1.70
N ALA A 23 -9.51 7.95 -2.43
CA ALA A 23 -10.72 7.20 -2.10
C ALA A 23 -10.48 6.02 -1.14
N LEU A 24 -9.22 5.74 -0.78
CA LEU A 24 -8.89 4.72 0.20
C LEU A 24 -9.16 5.19 1.63
N PRO A 25 -9.53 4.26 2.53
CA PRO A 25 -9.51 4.54 3.97
C PRO A 25 -8.16 5.10 4.40
N GLU A 26 -8.16 6.07 5.31
CA GLU A 26 -6.96 6.79 5.73
C GLU A 26 -5.80 5.87 6.14
N ARG A 27 -6.12 4.77 6.83
CA ARG A 27 -5.15 3.77 7.29
C ARG A 27 -4.49 3.02 6.13
N GLU A 28 -5.28 2.61 5.13
CA GLU A 28 -4.80 1.93 3.92
C GLU A 28 -3.91 2.88 3.10
N ARG A 29 -4.37 4.13 2.91
CA ARG A 29 -3.60 5.18 2.23
C ARG A 29 -2.27 5.45 2.93
N THR A 30 -2.28 5.57 4.25
CA THR A 30 -1.06 5.82 5.05
C THR A 30 -0.03 4.73 4.86
N VAL A 31 -0.45 3.46 4.94
CA VAL A 31 0.43 2.30 4.76
C VAL A 31 1.03 2.26 3.34
N LEU A 32 0.24 2.58 2.31
CA LEU A 32 0.75 2.69 0.93
C LEU A 32 1.77 3.83 0.78
N VAL A 33 1.49 5.01 1.34
CA VAL A 33 2.41 6.15 1.26
C VAL A 33 3.76 5.81 1.89
N LEU A 34 3.74 5.25 3.11
CA LEU A 34 4.96 4.86 3.79
C LEU A 34 5.73 3.78 3.01
N ARG A 35 5.03 2.81 2.41
CA ARG A 35 5.68 1.73 1.66
C ARG A 35 6.33 2.19 0.36
N PHE A 36 5.66 3.05 -0.40
CA PHE A 36 6.01 3.30 -1.80
C PHE A 36 6.55 4.70 -2.10
N PHE A 37 6.26 5.67 -1.23
CA PHE A 37 6.78 7.03 -1.37
C PHE A 37 7.93 7.27 -0.38
N GLU A 38 7.83 6.72 0.83
CA GLU A 38 8.87 6.82 1.86
C GLU A 38 9.81 5.60 1.89
N SER A 39 9.60 4.62 1.00
CA SER A 39 10.41 3.40 0.88
C SER A 39 10.59 2.61 2.20
N MET A 40 9.63 2.69 3.12
CA MET A 40 9.70 1.97 4.39
C MET A 40 9.38 0.48 4.20
N THR A 41 10.12 -0.38 4.90
CA THR A 41 9.80 -1.81 4.99
C THR A 41 8.50 -2.04 5.77
N GLN A 42 7.85 -3.19 5.56
CA GLN A 42 6.62 -3.52 6.28
C GLN A 42 6.82 -3.57 7.82
N THR A 43 8.01 -3.96 8.28
CA THR A 43 8.38 -3.93 9.71
C THR A 43 8.49 -2.52 10.24
N GLN A 44 9.18 -1.61 9.52
CA GLN A 44 9.27 -0.21 9.93
C GLN A 44 7.90 0.49 9.93
N ILE A 45 7.03 0.14 8.98
CA ILE A 45 5.64 0.64 8.95
C ILE A 45 4.85 0.11 10.14
N ALA A 46 5.00 -1.18 10.46
CA ALA A 46 4.35 -1.81 11.61
C ALA A 46 4.72 -1.12 12.92
N GLU A 47 6.01 -0.86 13.13
CA GLU A 47 6.52 -0.10 14.27
C GLU A 47 5.95 1.32 14.31
N ARG A 48 5.95 2.03 13.16
CA ARG A 48 5.46 3.42 13.07
C ARG A 48 3.96 3.55 13.31
N VAL A 49 3.16 2.61 12.82
CA VAL A 49 1.68 2.66 12.88
C VAL A 49 1.12 1.89 14.08
N GLY A 50 1.97 1.18 14.84
CA GLY A 50 1.57 0.45 16.04
C GLY A 50 0.73 -0.80 15.76
N ILE A 51 1.06 -1.55 14.70
CA ILE A 51 0.41 -2.82 14.36
C ILE A 51 1.44 -3.88 13.98
N SER A 52 1.03 -5.15 13.90
CA SER A 52 1.94 -6.21 13.45
C SER A 52 2.29 -6.06 11.97
N GLN A 53 3.51 -6.50 11.59
CA GLN A 53 3.94 -6.57 10.20
C GLN A 53 2.96 -7.42 9.35
N MET A 54 2.39 -8.47 9.91
CA MET A 54 1.35 -9.27 9.25
C MET A 54 0.09 -8.48 8.95
N HIS A 55 -0.32 -7.57 9.85
CA HIS A 55 -1.45 -6.68 9.60
C HIS A 55 -1.10 -5.66 8.50
N VAL A 56 0.12 -5.09 8.50
CA VAL A 56 0.60 -4.23 7.41
C VAL A 56 0.56 -4.97 6.07
N SER A 57 1.04 -6.21 6.02
CA SER A 57 1.01 -7.06 4.81
C SER A 57 -0.40 -7.22 4.26
N ARG A 58 -1.37 -7.55 5.12
CA ARG A 58 -2.78 -7.69 4.74
C ARG A 58 -3.38 -6.37 4.23
N LEU A 59 -3.06 -5.24 4.86
CA LEU A 59 -3.52 -3.92 4.41
C LEU A 59 -2.95 -3.59 3.02
N LEU A 60 -1.66 -3.81 2.79
CA LEU A 60 -1.03 -3.60 1.49
C LEU A 60 -1.68 -4.44 0.40
N ALA A 61 -1.82 -5.75 0.63
CA ALA A 61 -2.43 -6.67 -0.33
C ALA A 61 -3.86 -6.26 -0.68
N LYS A 62 -4.69 -6.00 0.33
CA LYS A 62 -6.08 -5.56 0.14
C LYS A 62 -6.17 -4.23 -0.63
N SER A 63 -5.34 -3.26 -0.26
CA SER A 63 -5.34 -1.94 -0.90
C SER A 63 -4.92 -2.02 -2.36
N LEU A 64 -3.90 -2.82 -2.67
CA LEU A 64 -3.43 -3.01 -4.03
C LEU A 64 -4.42 -3.77 -4.91
N THR A 65 -5.08 -4.81 -4.39
CA THR A 65 -6.19 -5.47 -5.10
C THR A 65 -7.28 -4.46 -5.44
N ARG A 66 -7.70 -3.65 -4.46
CA ARG A 66 -8.73 -2.61 -4.70
C ARG A 66 -8.31 -1.59 -5.75
N LEU A 67 -7.04 -1.16 -5.76
CA LEU A 67 -6.55 -0.22 -6.76
C LEU A 67 -6.53 -0.84 -8.17
N ARG A 68 -6.19 -2.13 -8.29
CA ARG A 68 -6.25 -2.86 -9.57
C ARG A 68 -7.70 -2.99 -10.07
N ASP A 69 -8.62 -3.37 -9.20
CA ASP A 69 -10.05 -3.52 -9.54
C ASP A 69 -10.70 -2.21 -9.99
N GLN A 70 -10.12 -1.05 -9.65
CA GLN A 70 -10.62 0.26 -10.07
C GLN A 70 -9.99 0.78 -11.38
N LEU A 71 -8.96 0.10 -11.88
CA LEU A 71 -8.28 0.44 -13.14
C LEU A 71 -8.80 -0.39 -14.32
N GLU A 72 -9.44 -1.54 -14.04
CA GLU A 72 -10.24 -2.31 -15.00
C GLU A 72 -11.63 -1.69 -15.22
#